data_AF-A0AAV0JFH5-F1
#
_entry.id   AF-A0AAV0JFH5-F1
#
_cell.length_a   1.000
_cell.length_b   1.000
_cell.length_c   1.000
_cell.angle_alpha   90.00
_cell.angle_beta   90.00
_cell.angle_gamma   90.00
#
_symmetry.space_group_name_H-M   'P 1'
#
loop_
_entity.id
_entity.type
_entity.pdbx_description
1 polymer ?
#
loop_
_entity_poly.entity_id
_entity_poly.type
_entity_poly.pdbx_seq_one_letter_code
_entity_poly.pdbx_strand_id
1 'polypeptide(L)'
;MRLETCPRPQFSKRFLRPVFEFPEFCGNVVSLRDPVGDVVGKISYIDNEGSDELDCELFGKVIKYALSHDTHHLVVDTNSTSCSCDYSFSDLFGTISSCNLTTLELQSVLIDEAFAHSGFGMLTTLNLELCELEYDLDEYLDPLSGCPCLQNLVLNHCSHFVKISGPQLLRLTLDCVYCDPWEQIEISAPRLKFLSLLPELEDMKFSKLSIPCLDHVDIRVTDMNDFLEGNEECVAQRFISLFEYLNNAISLTLGPHTIRVLSGMTEFLEQQPSSPFRRLKTLIMEADSVPYALINYFLKGSSMKPNLEFV
;
A
#
# COMPACT_ATOMS: atom_id res chain seq x y z
N MET A 1 20.85 -3.20 38.21
CA MET A 1 19.49 -2.65 38.03
C MET A 1 19.35 -2.44 36.53
N ARG A 2 18.60 -3.31 35.85
CA ARG A 2 18.41 -3.23 34.39
C ARG A 2 17.50 -2.03 34.13
N LEU A 3 17.94 -1.09 33.31
CA LEU A 3 17.07 -0.06 32.74
C LEU A 3 16.03 -0.80 31.90
N GLU A 4 14.80 -0.83 32.39
CA GLU A 4 13.65 -1.26 31.60
C GLU A 4 13.58 -0.34 30.37
N THR A 5 13.54 -0.96 29.19
CA THR A 5 13.37 -0.26 27.91
C THR A 5 12.14 0.65 28.02
N CYS A 6 12.37 1.96 27.94
CA CYS A 6 11.32 2.95 27.97
C CYS A 6 10.26 2.58 26.91
N PRO A 7 8.96 2.51 27.26
CA PRO A 7 7.92 2.18 26.30
C PRO A 7 7.95 3.15 25.12
N ARG A 8 7.80 2.61 23.90
CA ARG A 8 7.78 3.39 22.66
C ARG A 8 6.72 4.49 22.79
N PRO A 9 7.03 5.74 22.40
CA PRO A 9 6.07 6.83 22.51
C PRO A 9 4.90 6.59 21.57
N GLN A 10 3.74 6.30 22.16
CA GLN A 10 2.45 6.26 21.51
C GLN A 10 1.62 7.42 22.05
N PHE A 11 1.29 8.35 21.18
CA PHE A 11 0.42 9.47 21.48
C PHE A 11 -0.98 9.08 21.02
N SER A 12 -1.97 9.12 21.91
CA SER A 12 -3.36 8.99 21.50
C SER A 12 -4.21 9.96 22.28
N LYS A 13 -5.09 10.70 21.60
CA LYS A 13 -5.96 11.73 22.20
C LYS A 13 -6.66 11.26 23.48
N ARG A 14 -7.05 9.99 23.54
CA ARG A 14 -7.65 9.34 24.72
C ARG A 14 -6.78 9.39 25.99
N PHE A 15 -5.46 9.28 25.86
CA PHE A 15 -4.51 9.41 26.98
C PHE A 15 -4.16 10.88 27.29
N LEU A 16 -4.48 11.79 26.36
CA LEU A 16 -4.10 13.19 26.42
C LEU A 16 -5.24 14.08 26.94
N ARG A 17 -6.50 13.66 26.80
CA ARG A 17 -7.68 14.38 27.30
C ARG A 17 -7.73 14.68 28.81
N PRO A 18 -7.23 13.84 29.74
CA PRO A 18 -7.19 14.21 31.16
C PRO A 18 -6.14 15.29 31.45
N VAL A 19 -5.22 15.52 30.52
CA VAL A 19 -4.17 16.52 30.63
C VAL A 19 -4.75 17.83 30.10
N PHE A 20 -5.33 18.64 31.00
CA PHE A 20 -5.73 20.04 30.73
C PHE A 20 -4.58 20.93 30.23
N GLU A 21 -3.39 20.35 30.14
CA GLU A 21 -2.12 20.95 29.84
C GLU A 21 -1.38 20.08 28.81
N PHE A 22 -2.03 19.50 27.79
CA PHE A 22 -1.31 18.67 26.81
C PHE A 22 -0.12 19.40 26.13
N PRO A 23 -0.17 20.71 25.84
CA PRO A 23 1.02 21.49 25.46
C PRO A 23 2.11 21.52 26.55
N GLU A 24 1.73 21.53 27.83
CA GLU A 24 2.65 21.47 28.97
C GLU A 24 3.13 20.04 29.22
N PHE A 25 2.35 19.00 28.94
CA PHE A 25 2.78 17.61 28.99
C PHE A 25 3.74 17.29 27.87
N CYS A 26 3.46 17.71 26.63
CA CYS A 26 4.46 17.70 25.57
C CYS A 26 5.67 18.53 25.98
N GLY A 27 5.49 19.75 26.50
CA GLY A 27 6.57 20.59 27.04
C GLY A 27 7.36 19.95 28.20
N ASN A 28 6.72 19.16 29.05
CA ASN A 28 7.29 18.51 30.22
C ASN A 28 7.99 17.20 29.81
N VAL A 29 7.40 16.41 28.93
CA VAL A 29 8.04 15.25 28.29
C VAL A 29 9.25 15.71 27.46
N VAL A 30 9.18 16.89 26.84
CA VAL A 30 10.26 17.54 26.07
C VAL A 30 11.35 18.11 26.99
N SER A 31 11.00 18.75 28.12
CA SER A 31 11.97 19.37 29.04
C SER A 31 12.59 18.41 30.07
N LEU A 32 11.94 17.27 30.32
CA LEU A 32 12.45 16.20 31.20
C LEU A 32 13.33 15.18 30.48
N ARG A 33 13.46 15.27 29.15
CA ARG A 33 14.38 14.42 28.38
C ARG A 33 15.71 15.13 28.16
N ASP A 34 16.79 14.37 28.34
CA ASP A 34 18.15 14.85 28.08
C ASP A 34 18.24 15.33 26.63
N PRO A 35 18.80 16.53 26.35
CA PRO A 35 18.97 17.07 24.99
C PRO A 35 20.00 16.30 24.14
N VAL A 36 20.37 15.08 24.55
CA VAL A 36 21.47 14.30 23.99
C VAL A 36 21.01 12.88 23.66
N GLY A 37 20.56 12.69 22.42
CA GLY A 37 20.86 11.46 21.67
C GLY A 37 19.99 10.22 21.87
N ASP A 38 18.82 10.31 22.51
CA ASP A 38 17.90 9.16 22.57
C ASP A 38 17.13 9.04 21.23
N VAL A 39 17.56 8.07 20.41
CA VAL A 39 16.93 7.71 19.13
C VAL A 39 15.49 7.26 19.36
N VAL A 40 14.53 8.06 18.91
CA VAL A 40 13.12 7.65 18.94
C VAL A 40 12.86 6.74 17.73
N GLY A 41 13.11 5.45 17.89
CA GLY A 41 13.05 4.49 16.78
C GLY A 41 11.66 4.34 16.12
N LYS A 42 10.57 4.65 16.83
CA LYS A 42 9.20 4.69 16.29
C LYS A 42 8.32 5.65 17.11
N ILE A 43 7.55 6.49 16.42
CA ILE A 43 6.49 7.32 17.00
C ILE A 43 5.17 6.97 16.32
N SER A 44 4.11 6.80 17.12
CA SER A 44 2.74 6.60 16.61
C SER A 44 1.80 7.62 17.22
N TYR A 45 1.01 8.30 16.39
CA TYR A 45 -0.10 9.13 16.83
C TYR A 45 -1.42 8.59 16.28
N ILE A 46 -2.44 8.44 17.14
CA ILE A 46 -3.76 7.87 16.78
C ILE A 46 -4.89 8.71 17.41
N ASP A 47 -5.76 9.32 16.59
CA ASP A 47 -6.95 10.04 17.06
C ASP A 47 -8.18 9.13 17.27
N ASN A 48 -8.21 8.36 18.36
CA ASN A 48 -9.29 7.40 18.64
C ASN A 48 -10.66 7.98 19.04
N GLU A 49 -10.91 9.28 18.90
CA GLU A 49 -12.18 9.88 19.33
C GLU A 49 -12.97 10.38 18.14
N GLY A 50 -14.13 9.76 17.89
CA GLY A 50 -15.16 10.23 16.95
C GLY A 50 -15.80 11.56 17.35
N SER A 51 -14.98 12.51 17.80
CA SER A 51 -15.32 13.93 17.84
C SER A 51 -14.98 14.52 16.49
N ASP A 52 -15.93 15.26 15.90
CA ASP A 52 -15.88 15.82 14.54
C ASP A 52 -14.75 16.84 14.27
N GLU A 53 -13.79 17.03 15.18
CA GLU A 53 -12.67 17.96 14.99
C GLU A 53 -11.35 17.38 15.56
N LEU A 54 -10.42 17.07 14.67
CA LEU A 54 -9.01 16.84 14.98
C LEU A 54 -8.36 18.21 15.26
N ASP A 55 -7.53 18.28 16.30
CA ASP A 55 -6.73 19.47 16.58
C ASP A 55 -5.48 19.46 15.69
N CYS A 56 -5.58 20.02 14.48
CA CYS A 56 -4.48 20.07 13.50
C CYS A 56 -3.24 20.76 14.05
N GLU A 57 -3.42 21.79 14.88
CA GLU A 57 -2.29 22.52 15.47
C GLU A 57 -1.50 21.59 16.38
N LEU A 58 -2.20 20.81 17.18
CA LEU A 58 -1.58 19.83 18.05
C LEU A 58 -0.93 18.68 17.29
N PHE A 59 -1.60 18.22 16.25
CA PHE A 59 -1.11 17.16 15.37
C PHE A 59 0.20 17.55 14.68
N GLY A 60 0.22 18.75 14.09
CA GLY A 60 1.42 19.32 13.48
C GLY A 60 2.55 19.52 14.48
N LYS A 61 2.26 19.84 15.75
CA LYS A 61 3.29 19.90 16.82
C LYS A 61 3.91 18.54 17.09
N VAL A 62 3.12 17.46 17.15
CA VAL A 62 3.64 16.10 17.37
C VAL A 62 4.50 15.63 16.20
N ILE A 63 4.08 15.90 14.96
CA ILE A 63 4.86 15.57 13.76
C ILE A 63 6.18 16.35 13.75
N LYS A 64 6.14 17.68 13.97
CA LYS A 64 7.37 18.49 14.05
C LYS A 64 8.31 18.02 15.16
N TYR A 65 7.76 17.60 16.30
CA TYR A 65 8.55 16.96 17.35
C TYR A 65 9.20 15.67 16.85
N ALA A 66 8.43 14.76 16.24
CA ALA A 66 8.97 13.51 15.71
C ALA A 66 10.13 13.75 14.73
N LEU A 67 9.93 14.66 13.78
CA LEU A 67 10.91 14.97 12.74
C LEU A 67 12.17 15.65 13.31
N SER A 68 12.06 16.42 14.40
CA SER A 68 13.20 17.05 15.06
C SER A 68 14.00 16.13 15.98
N HIS A 69 13.49 14.92 16.28
CA HIS A 69 14.10 13.98 17.23
C HIS A 69 14.60 12.68 16.57
N ASP A 70 15.13 12.80 15.35
CA ASP A 70 15.75 11.69 14.61
C ASP A 70 14.85 10.45 14.50
N THR A 71 13.55 10.68 14.29
CA THR A 71 12.58 9.60 14.13
C THR A 71 12.78 8.93 12.77
N HIS A 72 13.00 7.63 12.80
CA HIS A 72 13.19 6.81 11.59
C HIS A 72 11.88 6.16 11.11
N HIS A 73 10.92 5.97 12.02
CA HIS A 73 9.60 5.39 11.73
C HIS A 73 8.50 6.23 12.35
N LEU A 74 7.66 6.81 11.50
CA LEU A 74 6.53 7.63 11.91
C LEU A 74 5.23 6.98 11.43
N VAL A 75 4.27 6.85 12.34
CA VAL A 75 2.90 6.39 12.06
C VAL A 75 1.93 7.47 12.45
N VAL A 76 1.07 7.83 11.51
CA VAL A 76 0.13 8.93 11.61
C VAL A 76 -1.25 8.40 11.23
N ASP A 77 -2.14 8.35 12.20
CA ASP A 77 -3.52 7.90 12.02
C ASP A 77 -4.48 9.00 12.52
N THR A 78 -5.20 9.60 11.57
CA THR A 78 -6.20 10.63 11.85
C THR A 78 -7.55 10.04 12.20
N ASN A 79 -7.76 8.73 12.01
CA ASN A 79 -8.97 7.97 12.33
C ASN A 79 -10.26 8.67 11.85
N SER A 80 -10.22 9.27 10.66
CA SER A 80 -11.44 9.77 10.02
C SER A 80 -12.31 8.57 9.67
N THR A 81 -13.49 8.49 10.29
CA THR A 81 -14.49 7.45 10.02
C THR A 81 -15.27 7.71 8.74
N SER A 82 -15.15 8.91 8.16
CA SER A 82 -15.67 9.23 6.84
C SER A 82 -14.68 8.77 5.77
N CYS A 83 -15.20 8.30 4.64
CA CYS A 83 -14.38 7.95 3.49
C CYS A 83 -13.65 9.15 2.88
N SER A 84 -13.96 10.39 3.31
CA SER A 84 -13.28 11.61 2.90
C SER A 84 -12.16 11.97 3.87
N CYS A 85 -10.97 12.24 3.35
CA CYS A 85 -9.87 12.72 4.16
C CYS A 85 -10.10 14.18 4.60
N ASP A 86 -10.34 14.38 5.90
CA ASP A 86 -10.56 15.73 6.46
C ASP A 86 -9.28 16.57 6.56
N TYR A 87 -8.12 15.93 6.40
CA TYR A 87 -6.81 16.55 6.61
C TYR A 87 -5.86 16.26 5.45
N SER A 88 -5.27 17.32 4.92
CA SER A 88 -4.25 17.23 3.89
C SER A 88 -2.86 16.98 4.47
N PHE A 89 -1.98 16.41 3.66
CA PHE A 89 -0.58 16.23 4.02
C PHE A 89 0.06 17.57 4.39
N SER A 90 -0.22 18.65 3.66
CA SER A 90 0.30 19.99 3.96
C SER A 90 -0.18 20.54 5.31
N ASP A 91 -1.41 20.24 5.73
CA ASP A 91 -1.91 20.63 7.06
C ASP A 91 -1.09 20.00 8.19
N LEU A 92 -0.74 18.73 8.04
CA LEU A 92 -0.11 17.93 9.08
C LEU A 92 1.41 18.12 9.12
N PHE A 93 2.05 18.14 7.95
CA PHE A 93 3.49 18.14 7.83
C PHE A 93 4.06 19.55 7.57
N GLY A 94 3.26 20.45 6.98
CA GLY A 94 3.72 21.77 6.55
C GLY A 94 4.92 21.68 5.60
N THR A 95 5.79 22.69 5.64
CA THR A 95 7.06 22.63 4.89
C THR A 95 8.11 21.86 5.68
N ILE A 96 8.41 20.64 5.25
CA ILE A 96 9.50 19.84 5.80
C ILE A 96 10.74 20.03 4.96
N SER A 97 11.83 20.39 5.62
CA SER A 97 13.15 20.49 4.98
C SER A 97 14.04 19.42 5.60
N SER A 98 14.14 18.27 4.93
CA SER A 98 14.97 17.11 5.31
C SER A 98 14.58 16.43 6.63
N CYS A 99 14.35 15.11 6.57
CA CYS A 99 14.25 14.26 7.75
C CYS A 99 14.90 12.91 7.49
N ASN A 100 15.36 12.26 8.56
CA ASN A 100 15.99 10.93 8.50
C ASN A 100 14.95 9.79 8.48
N LEU A 101 13.71 10.12 8.15
CA LEU A 101 12.60 9.18 8.14
C LEU A 101 12.84 8.10 7.09
N THR A 102 12.89 6.84 7.51
CA THR A 102 13.04 5.68 6.62
C THR A 102 11.73 4.96 6.36
N THR A 103 10.76 5.10 7.28
CA THR A 103 9.42 4.51 7.19
C THR A 103 8.36 5.52 7.59
N LEU A 104 7.35 5.69 6.73
CA LEU A 104 6.17 6.51 6.98
C LEU A 104 4.92 5.65 6.78
N GLU A 105 4.05 5.66 7.77
CA GLU A 105 2.71 5.06 7.69
C GLU A 105 1.70 6.18 7.90
N LEU A 106 0.83 6.42 6.92
CA LEU A 106 -0.25 7.39 6.97
C LEU A 106 -1.58 6.66 6.87
N GLN A 107 -2.54 7.07 7.68
CA GLN A 107 -3.90 6.57 7.62
C GLN A 107 -4.89 7.73 7.60
N SER A 108 -5.84 7.68 6.66
CA SER A 108 -6.91 8.68 6.52
C SER A 108 -6.40 10.11 6.28
N VAL A 109 -5.43 10.25 5.37
CA VAL A 109 -4.80 11.54 5.00
C VAL A 109 -4.96 11.81 3.50
N LEU A 110 -5.33 13.04 3.14
CA LEU A 110 -5.36 13.53 1.76
C LEU A 110 -3.93 13.83 1.31
N ILE A 111 -3.47 13.16 0.27
CA ILE A 111 -2.13 13.34 -0.31
C ILE A 111 -2.21 14.44 -1.37
N ASP A 112 -1.74 15.63 -0.99
CA ASP A 112 -1.73 16.84 -1.81
C ASP A 112 -0.36 17.08 -2.50
N GLU A 113 -0.24 18.18 -3.25
CA GLU A 113 1.00 18.58 -3.93
C GLU A 113 2.21 18.68 -2.99
N ALA A 114 2.00 19.01 -1.70
CA ALA A 114 3.11 19.18 -0.77
C ALA A 114 3.82 17.85 -0.49
N PHE A 115 3.14 16.71 -0.65
CA PHE A 115 3.77 15.40 -0.52
C PHE A 115 4.88 15.19 -1.55
N ALA A 116 4.65 15.54 -2.81
CA ALA A 116 5.66 15.47 -3.86
C ALA A 116 6.89 16.35 -3.58
N HIS A 117 6.71 17.42 -2.80
CA HIS A 117 7.76 18.39 -2.46
C HIS A 117 8.39 18.20 -1.07
N SER A 118 7.91 17.23 -0.29
CA SER A 118 8.28 16.99 1.11
C SER A 118 9.75 16.64 1.36
N GLY A 119 10.51 16.30 0.31
CA GLY A 119 11.95 16.08 0.40
C GLY A 119 12.35 14.89 1.27
N PHE A 120 11.54 13.82 1.28
CA PHE A 120 11.77 12.55 1.96
C PHE A 120 12.92 11.74 1.33
N GLY A 121 14.13 12.30 1.36
CA GLY A 121 15.31 11.76 0.70
C GLY A 121 15.79 10.40 1.22
N MET A 122 15.44 10.02 2.46
CA MET A 122 15.82 8.74 3.07
C MET A 122 14.67 7.74 3.18
N LEU A 123 13.46 8.10 2.76
CA LEU A 123 12.29 7.26 2.93
C LEU A 123 12.39 6.03 2.03
N THR A 124 12.36 4.85 2.63
CA THR A 124 12.47 3.55 1.96
C THR A 124 11.16 2.78 1.94
N THR A 125 10.27 3.06 2.89
CA THR A 125 8.98 2.39 3.04
C THR A 125 7.89 3.42 3.27
N LEU A 126 6.86 3.38 2.44
CA LEU A 126 5.65 4.19 2.56
C LEU A 126 4.45 3.26 2.61
N ASN A 127 3.63 3.39 3.65
CA ASN A 127 2.35 2.72 3.77
C ASN A 127 1.26 3.78 3.85
N LEU A 128 0.29 3.71 2.94
CA LEU A 128 -0.87 4.57 2.90
C LEU A 128 -2.11 3.70 3.09
N GLU A 129 -2.93 4.03 4.08
CA GLU A 129 -4.17 3.32 4.39
C GLU A 129 -5.33 4.31 4.40
N LEU A 130 -6.42 4.03 3.68
CA LEU A 130 -7.58 4.94 3.59
C LEU A 130 -7.20 6.37 3.17
N CYS A 131 -6.10 6.53 2.41
CA CYS A 131 -5.62 7.81 1.91
C CYS A 131 -6.20 8.11 0.52
N GLU A 132 -6.50 9.37 0.26
CA GLU A 132 -6.98 9.86 -1.04
C GLU A 132 -5.88 10.68 -1.72
N LEU A 133 -5.71 10.54 -3.04
CA LEU A 133 -4.86 11.44 -3.82
C LEU A 133 -5.71 12.64 -4.29
N GLU A 134 -5.19 13.86 -4.14
CA GLU A 134 -5.89 15.06 -4.60
C GLU A 134 -6.04 15.07 -6.14
N TYR A 135 -7.28 15.18 -6.63
CA TYR A 135 -7.64 15.05 -8.04
C TYR A 135 -7.06 16.12 -8.98
N ASP A 136 -6.65 17.28 -8.44
CA ASP A 136 -6.15 18.42 -9.20
C ASP A 136 -4.63 18.48 -9.30
N LEU A 137 -3.91 17.42 -8.89
CA LEU A 137 -2.51 17.27 -9.25
C LEU A 137 -2.42 17.31 -10.78
N ASP A 138 -1.83 18.38 -11.33
CA ASP A 138 -1.53 18.52 -12.75
C ASP A 138 -1.10 17.14 -13.30
N GLU A 139 -1.57 16.71 -14.48
CA GLU A 139 -1.36 15.36 -15.09
C GLU A 139 0.12 14.87 -15.10
N TYR A 140 1.04 15.75 -14.74
CA TYR A 140 2.49 15.62 -14.71
C TYR A 140 3.10 15.42 -13.31
N LEU A 141 2.39 15.68 -12.21
CA LEU A 141 2.98 15.54 -10.87
C LEU A 141 2.92 14.09 -10.40
N ASP A 142 4.10 13.51 -10.21
CA ASP A 142 4.27 12.19 -9.60
C ASP A 142 4.34 12.37 -8.07
N PRO A 143 3.34 11.90 -7.30
CA PRO A 143 3.35 12.06 -5.84
C PRO A 143 4.59 11.42 -5.19
N LEU A 144 5.19 10.41 -5.84
CA LEU A 144 6.36 9.71 -5.31
C LEU A 144 7.69 10.42 -5.63
N SER A 145 7.67 11.54 -6.37
CA SER A 145 8.87 12.29 -6.73
C SER A 145 9.64 12.83 -5.52
N GLY A 146 8.95 13.09 -4.40
CA GLY A 146 9.55 13.49 -3.13
C GLY A 146 10.32 12.38 -2.41
N CYS A 147 10.21 11.12 -2.86
CA CYS A 147 10.74 9.93 -2.19
C CYS A 147 11.74 9.15 -3.08
N PRO A 148 12.91 9.71 -3.41
CA PRO A 148 13.84 9.12 -4.38
C PRO A 148 14.44 7.77 -3.95
N CYS A 149 14.43 7.47 -2.66
CA CYS A 149 14.95 6.22 -2.10
C CYS A 149 13.87 5.17 -1.78
N LEU A 150 12.61 5.43 -2.16
CA LEU A 150 11.48 4.55 -1.84
C LEU A 150 11.66 3.17 -2.47
N GLN A 151 11.59 2.11 -1.68
CA GLN A 151 11.73 0.73 -2.17
C GLN A 151 10.44 -0.05 -2.01
N ASN A 152 9.67 0.26 -0.97
CA ASN A 152 8.43 -0.45 -0.64
C ASN A 152 7.28 0.56 -0.58
N LEU A 153 6.26 0.33 -1.38
CA LEU A 153 5.00 1.08 -1.35
C LEU A 153 3.85 0.12 -1.06
N VAL A 154 3.01 0.48 -0.09
CA VAL A 154 1.75 -0.19 0.22
C VAL A 154 0.64 0.85 0.11
N LEU A 155 -0.37 0.55 -0.71
CA LEU A 155 -1.59 1.31 -0.84
C LEU A 155 -2.74 0.40 -0.40
N ASN A 156 -3.43 0.76 0.66
CA ASN A 156 -4.51 -0.02 1.25
C ASN A 156 -5.79 0.82 1.36
N HIS A 157 -6.87 0.41 0.71
CA HIS A 157 -8.13 1.17 0.66
C HIS A 157 -7.93 2.63 0.21
N CYS A 158 -6.95 2.89 -0.65
CA CYS A 158 -6.65 4.23 -1.15
C CYS A 158 -7.49 4.56 -2.40
N SER A 159 -7.78 5.84 -2.64
CA SER A 159 -8.50 6.30 -3.83
C SER A 159 -7.66 7.23 -4.72
N HIS A 160 -7.98 7.25 -6.02
CA HIS A 160 -7.43 8.18 -7.03
C HIS A 160 -5.93 8.03 -7.34
N PHE A 161 -5.32 6.90 -6.95
CA PHE A 161 -3.96 6.54 -7.34
C PHE A 161 -3.92 5.94 -8.75
N VAL A 162 -4.21 6.77 -9.76
CA VAL A 162 -4.30 6.34 -11.17
C VAL A 162 -2.92 6.12 -11.79
N LYS A 163 -1.86 6.76 -11.27
CA LYS A 163 -0.51 6.69 -11.87
C LYS A 163 0.57 6.53 -10.81
N ILE A 164 1.30 5.43 -10.88
CA ILE A 164 2.41 5.09 -10.00
C ILE A 164 3.69 5.05 -10.82
N SER A 165 4.52 6.09 -10.69
CA SER A 165 5.86 6.14 -11.29
C SER A 165 6.91 5.95 -10.19
N GLY A 166 7.60 4.82 -10.24
CA GLY A 166 8.53 4.43 -9.19
C GLY A 166 9.72 3.67 -9.74
N PRO A 167 10.65 4.32 -10.48
CA PRO A 167 11.86 3.67 -10.98
C PRO A 167 12.74 3.06 -9.89
N GLN A 168 12.62 3.53 -8.66
CA GLN A 168 13.30 3.06 -7.47
C GLN A 168 12.62 1.87 -6.76
N LEU A 169 11.31 1.64 -7.00
CA LEU A 169 10.51 0.67 -6.28
C LEU A 169 10.99 -0.77 -6.54
N LEU A 170 11.02 -1.56 -5.46
CA LEU A 170 11.32 -2.99 -5.46
C LEU A 170 10.09 -3.82 -5.07
N ARG A 171 9.21 -3.27 -4.22
CA ARG A 171 7.97 -3.90 -3.76
C ARG A 171 6.80 -2.95 -3.86
N LEU A 172 5.68 -3.46 -4.36
CA LEU A 172 4.41 -2.75 -4.42
C LEU A 172 3.30 -3.67 -3.93
N THR A 173 2.47 -3.18 -3.03
CA THR A 173 1.22 -3.80 -2.61
C THR A 173 0.07 -2.86 -2.94
N LEU A 174 -0.92 -3.38 -3.65
CA LEU A 174 -2.18 -2.70 -3.95
C LEU A 174 -3.31 -3.51 -3.31
N ASP A 175 -3.96 -2.94 -2.31
CA ASP A 175 -5.06 -3.55 -1.56
C ASP A 175 -6.27 -2.64 -1.62
N CYS A 176 -7.38 -3.15 -2.16
CA CYS A 176 -8.65 -2.42 -2.30
C CYS A 176 -8.51 -0.98 -2.82
N VAL A 177 -7.70 -0.77 -3.87
CA VAL A 177 -7.50 0.58 -4.43
C VAL A 177 -8.72 0.98 -5.26
N TYR A 178 -9.39 2.06 -4.85
CA TYR A 178 -10.58 2.59 -5.51
C TYR A 178 -10.19 3.55 -6.62
N CYS A 179 -10.79 3.37 -7.79
CA CYS A 179 -10.66 4.25 -8.94
C CYS A 179 -12.04 4.52 -9.49
N ASP A 180 -12.26 5.73 -10.01
CA ASP A 180 -13.52 6.01 -10.68
C ASP A 180 -13.70 5.07 -11.89
N PRO A 181 -14.95 4.75 -12.32
CA PRO A 181 -15.19 3.76 -13.37
C PRO A 181 -14.47 4.03 -14.71
N TRP A 182 -14.11 5.29 -14.96
CA TRP A 182 -13.39 5.78 -16.14
C TRP A 182 -11.87 5.84 -15.96
N GLU A 183 -11.36 5.71 -14.74
CA GLU A 183 -9.93 5.72 -14.43
C GLU A 183 -9.30 4.35 -14.67
N GLN A 184 -8.01 4.34 -15.00
CA GLN A 184 -7.23 3.12 -15.20
C GLN A 184 -5.84 3.30 -14.64
N ILE A 185 -5.40 2.30 -13.89
CA ILE A 185 -4.12 2.32 -13.19
C ILE A 185 -2.96 2.14 -14.19
N GLU A 186 -2.03 3.08 -14.15
CA GLU A 186 -0.74 3.04 -14.82
C GLU A 186 0.40 2.82 -13.83
N ILE A 187 1.20 1.78 -14.03
CA ILE A 187 2.38 1.52 -13.20
C ILE A 187 3.63 1.49 -14.07
N SER A 188 4.61 2.33 -13.71
CA SER A 188 5.94 2.36 -14.31
C SER A 188 6.99 2.16 -13.23
N ALA A 189 7.37 0.90 -13.02
CA ALA A 189 8.34 0.50 -12.00
C ALA A 189 9.34 -0.52 -12.57
N PRO A 190 10.33 -0.07 -13.38
CA PRO A 190 11.25 -0.94 -14.12
C PRO A 190 12.08 -1.90 -13.27
N ARG A 191 12.28 -1.59 -11.98
CA ARG A 191 13.06 -2.41 -11.04
C ARG A 191 12.20 -3.24 -10.09
N LEU A 192 10.87 -3.17 -10.22
CA LEU A 192 9.94 -3.86 -9.33
C LEU A 192 10.19 -5.36 -9.35
N LYS A 193 10.33 -5.95 -8.16
CA LYS A 193 10.60 -7.39 -7.97
C LYS A 193 9.41 -8.14 -7.41
N PHE A 194 8.61 -7.48 -6.58
CA PHE A 194 7.46 -8.06 -5.91
C PHE A 194 6.23 -7.18 -6.14
N LEU A 195 5.15 -7.80 -6.59
CA LEU A 195 3.84 -7.17 -6.71
C LEU A 195 2.82 -8.01 -5.94
N SER A 196 2.12 -7.41 -5.00
CA SER A 196 0.98 -8.01 -4.32
C SER A 196 -0.28 -7.27 -4.70
N LEU A 197 -1.29 -8.01 -5.15
CA LEU A 197 -2.59 -7.49 -5.58
C LEU A 197 -3.67 -8.13 -4.73
N LEU A 198 -4.46 -7.29 -4.05
CA LEU A 198 -5.69 -7.68 -3.39
C LEU A 198 -6.85 -6.93 -4.06
N PRO A 199 -7.21 -7.34 -5.29
CA PRO A 199 -8.14 -6.58 -6.10
C PRO A 199 -9.57 -6.77 -5.59
N GLU A 200 -10.29 -5.66 -5.43
CA GLU A 200 -11.72 -5.63 -5.66
C GLU A 200 -11.91 -5.57 -7.19
N LEU A 201 -12.36 -6.68 -7.77
CA LEU A 201 -12.31 -6.85 -9.23
C LEU A 201 -13.17 -5.85 -9.99
N GLU A 202 -14.16 -5.22 -9.35
CA GLU A 202 -15.05 -4.23 -9.96
C GLU A 202 -14.29 -2.99 -10.45
N ASP A 203 -13.34 -2.50 -9.65
CA ASP A 203 -12.76 -1.16 -9.80
C ASP A 203 -11.35 -1.16 -10.39
N MET A 204 -10.64 -2.30 -10.31
CA MET A 204 -9.23 -2.33 -10.66
C MET A 204 -9.02 -2.66 -12.15
N LYS A 205 -8.79 -1.63 -12.97
CA LYS A 205 -8.43 -1.75 -14.39
C LYS A 205 -7.04 -1.18 -14.66
N PHE A 206 -6.24 -1.89 -15.44
CA PHE A 206 -4.92 -1.43 -15.84
C PHE A 206 -4.90 -1.01 -17.31
N SER A 207 -4.49 0.24 -17.56
CA SER A 207 -4.18 0.72 -18.91
C SER A 207 -2.74 0.38 -19.31
N LYS A 208 -1.82 0.37 -18.33
CA LYS A 208 -0.39 0.13 -18.58
C LYS A 208 0.36 -0.40 -17.36
N LEU A 209 1.09 -1.50 -17.55
CA LEU A 209 2.00 -2.06 -16.56
C LEU A 209 3.41 -2.24 -17.16
N SER A 210 4.34 -1.36 -16.79
CA SER A 210 5.75 -1.42 -17.19
C SER A 210 6.62 -1.91 -16.04
N ILE A 211 6.66 -3.24 -15.88
CA ILE A 211 7.34 -3.95 -14.78
C ILE A 211 8.21 -5.12 -15.30
N PRO A 212 9.20 -4.86 -16.19
CA PRO A 212 9.99 -5.90 -16.86
C PRO A 212 10.83 -6.79 -15.93
N CYS A 213 11.17 -6.33 -14.72
CA CYS A 213 12.02 -7.06 -13.78
C CYS A 213 11.24 -7.88 -12.74
N LEU A 214 9.92 -8.00 -12.89
CA LEU A 214 9.04 -8.66 -11.93
C LEU A 214 9.44 -10.12 -11.73
N ASP A 215 9.68 -10.50 -10.47
CA ASP A 215 10.07 -11.87 -10.12
C ASP A 215 8.91 -12.59 -9.41
N HIS A 216 8.20 -11.91 -8.51
CA HIS A 216 7.14 -12.52 -7.69
C HIS A 216 5.85 -11.73 -7.79
N VAL A 217 4.76 -12.47 -7.98
CA VAL A 217 3.39 -11.96 -7.96
C VAL A 217 2.60 -12.71 -6.91
N ASP A 218 1.83 -11.99 -6.12
CA ASP A 218 0.90 -12.52 -5.14
C ASP A 218 -0.49 -11.93 -5.40
N ILE A 219 -1.51 -12.76 -5.61
CA ILE A 219 -2.88 -12.33 -5.94
C ILE A 219 -3.85 -12.94 -4.94
N ARG A 220 -4.47 -12.09 -4.12
CA ARG A 220 -5.48 -12.48 -3.13
C ARG A 220 -6.75 -11.66 -3.28
N VAL A 221 -7.70 -12.17 -4.05
CA VAL A 221 -9.01 -11.56 -4.26
C VAL A 221 -9.82 -11.62 -2.96
N THR A 222 -10.52 -10.55 -2.60
CA THR A 222 -11.47 -10.50 -1.48
C THR A 222 -12.78 -11.22 -1.86
N ASP A 223 -13.68 -11.54 -0.91
CA ASP A 223 -14.80 -12.48 -1.16
C ASP A 223 -15.80 -11.96 -2.22
N MET A 224 -16.02 -12.73 -3.29
CA MET A 224 -16.79 -12.35 -4.50
C MET A 224 -17.98 -13.27 -4.79
N ASN A 225 -18.47 -14.03 -3.80
CA ASN A 225 -19.50 -15.05 -4.06
C ASN A 225 -20.77 -14.49 -4.72
N ASP A 226 -21.13 -13.24 -4.45
CA ASP A 226 -22.36 -12.64 -4.98
C ASP A 226 -22.19 -12.07 -6.41
N PHE A 227 -20.97 -11.82 -6.87
CA PHE A 227 -20.71 -11.12 -8.14
C PHE A 227 -20.45 -12.06 -9.34
N LEU A 228 -20.06 -13.31 -9.07
CA LEU A 228 -19.72 -14.25 -10.14
C LEU A 228 -20.93 -14.67 -10.97
N GLU A 229 -22.12 -14.76 -10.36
CA GLU A 229 -23.31 -15.30 -11.02
C GLU A 229 -23.73 -14.41 -12.21
N GLY A 230 -23.49 -14.89 -13.43
CA GLY A 230 -23.84 -14.21 -14.68
C GLY A 230 -22.78 -13.24 -15.22
N ASN A 231 -21.62 -13.10 -14.57
CA ASN A 231 -20.51 -12.24 -15.02
C ASN A 231 -19.20 -13.00 -15.25
N GLU A 232 -19.24 -14.34 -15.29
CA GLU A 232 -18.06 -15.21 -15.30
C GLU A 232 -17.10 -14.88 -16.45
N GLU A 233 -17.62 -14.64 -17.66
CA GLU A 233 -16.83 -14.30 -18.85
C GLU A 233 -16.11 -12.96 -18.68
N CYS A 234 -16.80 -11.94 -18.16
CA CYS A 234 -16.23 -10.61 -17.93
C CYS A 234 -15.09 -10.68 -16.91
N VAL A 235 -15.31 -11.41 -15.81
CA VAL A 235 -14.31 -11.61 -14.77
C VAL A 235 -13.12 -12.42 -15.30
N ALA A 236 -13.37 -13.48 -16.07
CA ALA A 236 -12.31 -14.25 -16.71
C ALA A 236 -11.44 -13.39 -17.63
N GLN A 237 -12.06 -12.52 -18.44
CA GLN A 237 -11.34 -11.64 -19.34
C GLN A 237 -10.47 -10.63 -18.60
N ARG A 238 -10.91 -10.14 -17.42
CA ARG A 238 -10.10 -9.27 -16.54
C ARG A 238 -8.86 -10.02 -16.02
N PHE A 239 -9.00 -11.25 -15.53
CA PHE A 239 -7.86 -12.05 -15.09
C PHE A 239 -6.90 -12.38 -16.22
N ILE A 240 -7.41 -12.77 -17.39
CA ILE A 240 -6.58 -13.05 -18.57
C ILE A 240 -5.74 -11.81 -18.91
N SER A 241 -6.38 -10.64 -18.99
CA SER A 241 -5.71 -9.38 -19.29
C SER A 241 -4.66 -9.03 -18.22
N LEU A 242 -4.99 -9.22 -16.94
CA LEU A 242 -4.05 -9.05 -15.83
C LEU A 242 -2.83 -9.97 -15.98
N PHE A 243 -3.03 -11.27 -16.23
CA PHE A 243 -1.94 -12.22 -16.37
C PHE A 243 -1.05 -11.91 -17.58
N GLU A 244 -1.60 -11.38 -18.67
CA GLU A 244 -0.81 -10.91 -19.81
C GLU A 244 0.19 -9.81 -19.43
N TYR A 245 -0.20 -8.87 -18.56
CA TYR A 245 0.70 -7.86 -18.02
C TYR A 245 1.76 -8.44 -17.08
N LEU A 246 1.43 -9.52 -16.38
CA LEU A 246 2.29 -10.19 -15.40
C LEU A 246 3.16 -11.31 -16.01
N ASN A 247 3.16 -11.43 -17.34
CA ASN A 247 3.74 -12.56 -18.08
C ASN A 247 5.23 -12.86 -17.79
N ASN A 248 5.97 -11.89 -17.25
CA ASN A 248 7.40 -12.01 -16.93
C ASN A 248 7.69 -12.57 -15.54
N ALA A 249 6.67 -12.77 -14.70
CA ALA A 249 6.83 -13.29 -13.35
C ALA A 249 7.50 -14.67 -13.33
N ILE A 250 8.31 -14.90 -12.31
CA ILE A 250 9.00 -16.18 -12.06
C ILE A 250 8.21 -17.02 -11.04
N SER A 251 7.60 -16.37 -10.05
CA SER A 251 6.79 -17.00 -9.02
C SER A 251 5.41 -16.36 -8.99
N LEU A 252 4.36 -17.19 -8.96
CA LEU A 252 2.98 -16.76 -8.78
C LEU A 252 2.43 -17.43 -7.51
N THR A 253 1.84 -16.62 -6.63
CA THR A 253 1.07 -17.09 -5.47
C THR A 253 -0.38 -16.71 -5.68
N LEU A 254 -1.27 -17.68 -5.50
CA LEU A 254 -2.72 -17.49 -5.58
C LEU A 254 -3.33 -17.80 -4.22
N GLY A 255 -4.03 -16.81 -3.65
CA GLY A 255 -4.78 -16.98 -2.41
C GLY A 255 -6.00 -17.89 -2.57
N PRO A 256 -6.59 -18.38 -1.46
CA PRO A 256 -7.69 -19.34 -1.47
C PRO A 256 -8.92 -18.84 -2.26
N HIS A 257 -9.30 -17.58 -2.06
CA HIS A 257 -10.43 -16.95 -2.74
C HIS A 257 -10.17 -16.76 -4.24
N THR A 258 -8.95 -16.35 -4.60
CA THR A 258 -8.51 -16.26 -6.01
C THR A 258 -8.65 -17.61 -6.71
N ILE A 259 -8.21 -18.70 -6.05
CA ILE A 259 -8.34 -20.06 -6.60
C ILE A 259 -9.80 -20.44 -6.78
N ARG A 260 -10.66 -20.17 -5.79
CA ARG A 260 -12.10 -20.45 -5.87
C ARG A 260 -12.76 -19.70 -7.03
N VAL A 261 -12.47 -18.42 -7.19
CA VAL A 261 -12.94 -17.57 -8.30
C VAL A 261 -12.50 -18.16 -9.64
N LEU A 262 -11.19 -18.40 -9.82
CA LEU A 262 -10.63 -18.95 -11.06
C LEU A 262 -11.15 -20.37 -11.38
N SER A 263 -11.45 -21.16 -10.35
CA SER A 263 -12.03 -22.51 -10.49
C SER A 263 -13.43 -22.47 -11.11
N GLY A 264 -14.22 -21.45 -10.79
CA GLY A 264 -15.56 -21.23 -11.34
C GLY A 264 -15.57 -20.85 -12.83
N MET A 265 -14.44 -20.41 -13.39
CA MET A 265 -14.34 -19.91 -14.77
C MET A 265 -13.34 -20.71 -15.64
N THR A 266 -13.05 -21.95 -15.24
CA THR A 266 -12.04 -22.80 -15.93
C THR A 266 -12.31 -22.99 -17.42
N GLU A 267 -13.58 -23.02 -17.84
CA GLU A 267 -13.96 -23.16 -19.25
C GLU A 267 -13.43 -22.01 -20.14
N PHE A 268 -13.33 -20.79 -19.61
CA PHE A 268 -12.80 -19.63 -20.33
C PHE A 268 -11.27 -19.63 -20.33
N LEU A 269 -10.66 -20.08 -19.24
CA LEU A 269 -9.22 -20.17 -19.09
C LEU A 269 -8.62 -21.26 -20.00
N GLU A 270 -9.26 -22.43 -20.10
CA GLU A 270 -8.76 -23.54 -20.93
C GLU A 270 -8.76 -23.23 -22.44
N GLN A 271 -9.65 -22.35 -22.89
CA GLN A 271 -9.72 -21.88 -24.27
C GLN A 271 -8.50 -21.05 -24.68
N GLN A 272 -7.76 -20.50 -23.73
CA GLN A 272 -6.55 -19.73 -24.02
C GLN A 272 -5.47 -20.60 -24.67
N PRO A 273 -4.80 -20.15 -25.72
CA PRO A 273 -3.93 -21.00 -26.54
C PRO A 273 -2.67 -21.46 -25.79
N SER A 274 -2.18 -20.66 -24.84
CA SER A 274 -0.94 -20.92 -24.10
C SER A 274 -1.01 -20.38 -22.68
N SER A 275 -0.06 -20.80 -21.84
CA SER A 275 0.14 -20.20 -20.52
C SER A 275 0.37 -18.69 -20.65
N PRO A 276 -0.20 -17.88 -19.74
CA PRO A 276 0.02 -16.45 -19.73
C PRO A 276 1.43 -16.07 -19.27
N PHE A 277 2.19 -16.98 -18.65
CA PHE A 277 3.52 -16.69 -18.11
C PHE A 277 4.64 -17.32 -18.92
N ARG A 278 5.63 -16.50 -19.29
CA ARG A 278 6.79 -16.92 -20.11
C ARG A 278 7.95 -17.46 -19.27
N ARG A 279 8.02 -17.08 -17.99
CA ARG A 279 9.17 -17.34 -17.10
C ARG A 279 8.80 -18.06 -15.81
N LEU A 280 7.55 -18.51 -15.67
CA LEU A 280 7.04 -19.12 -14.45
C LEU A 280 7.84 -20.39 -14.10
N LYS A 281 8.39 -20.40 -12.88
CA LYS A 281 9.15 -21.51 -12.30
C LYS A 281 8.53 -22.02 -11.01
N THR A 282 7.74 -21.21 -10.32
CA THR A 282 7.06 -21.58 -9.08
C THR A 282 5.62 -21.14 -9.14
N LEU A 283 4.69 -22.05 -8.86
CA LEU A 283 3.28 -21.77 -8.69
C LEU A 283 2.86 -22.27 -7.31
N ILE A 284 2.51 -21.32 -6.44
CA ILE A 284 2.05 -21.56 -5.08
C ILE A 284 0.54 -21.36 -5.05
N MET A 285 -0.19 -22.37 -4.59
CA MET A 285 -1.64 -22.34 -4.50
C MET A 285 -2.05 -22.61 -3.06
N GLU A 286 -2.59 -21.59 -2.40
CA GLU A 286 -3.02 -21.63 -1.00
C GLU A 286 -4.45 -22.23 -0.93
N ALA A 287 -4.61 -23.52 -1.18
CA ALA A 287 -5.90 -24.21 -1.11
C ALA A 287 -5.79 -25.72 -0.90
N ASP A 288 -6.75 -26.29 -0.17
CA ASP A 288 -6.85 -27.74 0.06
C ASP A 288 -7.08 -28.56 -1.23
N SER A 289 -7.75 -27.96 -2.22
CA SER A 289 -8.09 -28.61 -3.48
C SER A 289 -8.07 -27.60 -4.63
N VAL A 290 -7.33 -27.91 -5.68
CA VAL A 290 -7.25 -27.10 -6.91
C VAL A 290 -7.65 -27.94 -8.12
N PRO A 291 -8.57 -27.46 -8.98
CA PRO A 291 -8.91 -28.16 -10.22
C PRO A 291 -7.71 -28.33 -11.14
N TYR A 292 -7.52 -29.53 -11.70
CA TYR A 292 -6.47 -29.80 -12.67
C TYR A 292 -6.54 -28.89 -13.90
N ALA A 293 -7.74 -28.47 -14.31
CA ALA A 293 -7.96 -27.51 -15.40
C ALA A 293 -7.21 -26.19 -15.15
N LEU A 294 -7.29 -25.66 -13.91
CA LEU A 294 -6.64 -24.42 -13.52
C LEU A 294 -5.11 -24.56 -13.50
N ILE A 295 -4.61 -25.70 -12.99
CA ILE A 295 -3.17 -26.01 -13.04
C ILE A 295 -2.72 -26.06 -14.50
N ASN A 296 -3.44 -26.81 -15.35
CA ASN A 296 -3.12 -26.95 -16.76
C ASN A 296 -3.09 -25.61 -17.49
N TYR A 297 -4.00 -24.69 -17.18
CA TYR A 297 -4.00 -23.34 -17.76
C TYR A 297 -2.66 -22.62 -17.52
N PHE A 298 -2.19 -22.55 -16.27
CA PHE A 298 -0.92 -21.88 -15.95
C PHE A 298 0.31 -22.62 -16.50
N LEU A 299 0.21 -23.92 -16.73
CA LEU A 299 1.32 -24.75 -17.23
C LEU A 299 1.29 -24.98 -18.75
N LYS A 300 0.24 -24.53 -19.44
CA LYS A 300 -0.04 -24.86 -20.83
C LYS A 300 1.10 -24.43 -21.75
N GLY A 301 1.72 -25.40 -22.42
CA GLY A 301 2.82 -25.13 -23.36
C GLY A 301 4.13 -24.66 -22.70
N SER A 302 4.24 -24.71 -21.37
CA SER A 302 5.50 -24.41 -20.69
C SER A 302 6.53 -25.50 -20.99
N SER A 303 7.71 -25.09 -21.47
CA SER A 303 8.85 -25.99 -21.70
C SER A 303 9.51 -26.44 -20.39
N MET A 304 9.30 -25.70 -19.30
CA MET A 304 9.72 -26.06 -17.94
C MET A 304 8.51 -26.46 -17.10
N LYS A 305 8.62 -27.55 -16.35
CA LYS A 305 7.64 -27.88 -15.31
C LYS A 305 7.96 -27.00 -14.08
N PRO A 306 7.15 -26.00 -13.74
CA PRO A 306 7.39 -25.24 -12.52
C PRO A 306 7.18 -26.13 -11.29
N ASN A 307 7.81 -25.74 -10.20
CA ASN A 307 7.56 -26.29 -8.89
C ASN A 307 6.13 -25.91 -8.46
N LEU A 308 5.33 -26.92 -8.17
CA LEU A 308 3.97 -26.77 -7.65
C LEU A 308 4.03 -26.93 -6.14
N GLU A 309 3.62 -25.91 -5.42
CA GLU A 309 3.56 -25.90 -3.96
C GLU A 309 2.11 -25.67 -3.53
N PHE A 310 1.61 -26.54 -2.66
CA PHE A 310 0.30 -26.41 -2.02
C PHE A 310 0.56 -26.09 -0.55
N VAL A 311 0.04 -24.96 -0.10
CA VAL A 311 0.24 -24.41 1.24
C VAL A 311 -1.10 -24.29 1.95
#